data_AF-A0A5B7FE36-F1
#
_entry.id   AF-A0A5B7FE36-F1
#
_cell.length_a   1.000
_cell.length_b   1.000
_cell.length_c   1.000
_cell.angle_alpha   90.00
_cell.angle_beta   90.00
_cell.angle_gamma   90.00
#
_symmetry.space_group_name_H-M   'P 1'
#
loop_
_entity.id
_entity.type
_entity.pdbx_description
1 polymer ?
#
loop_
_entity_poly.entity_id
_entity_poly.type
_entity_poly.pdbx_seq_one_letter_code
_entity_poly.pdbx_strand_id
1 'polypeptide(L)'
;MTTKSHTETEVVSDHNHLSDTVGCEVEWTRQAMKRKATTTHDQPGQIVTFAVEGLQDAVKARLPKPDTCKRVLHRFRASHRPKDPQCLKELEITSDWASHLHYDNGPEADVHIIICSPNHLEVLAGCAEGCMDGTFSVAPRLFTQLYVIQDRVNGVHFPLVYALLQRKTQTTYKQFFRILEESGCDPSSVIIDFERPVEIVLRVVFGEQVQVEFCFYHLSQSVWRQTQYLGLKNLHEFNNEFRLFCGQLDALAFLPPEDVKEGMAHLHSTMPKEAAPLLEYFDSTNISSQLRHHRLVTSRPASCIKPVHLRHTPPMFPIEKWNMHQITLNNQPRTNNICKAWNNRFFHLVGHSNPTVWKIIQCL
;
A
#
# COMPACT_ATOMS: atom_id res chain seq x y z
N MET A 1 -9.91 -54.84 -12.34
CA MET A 1 -10.93 -55.54 -13.13
C MET A 1 -12.23 -54.77 -13.08
N THR A 2 -12.61 -54.16 -14.19
CA THR A 2 -13.98 -54.00 -14.69
C THR A 2 -13.86 -53.37 -16.07
N THR A 3 -13.52 -54.23 -17.03
CA THR A 3 -13.61 -53.97 -18.46
C THR A 3 -15.09 -53.82 -18.82
N LYS A 4 -15.51 -52.64 -19.27
CA LYS A 4 -16.76 -52.50 -20.03
C LYS A 4 -16.45 -52.69 -21.50
N SER A 5 -17.05 -53.73 -22.07
CA SER A 5 -16.95 -54.08 -23.48
C SER A 5 -17.53 -52.97 -24.37
N HIS A 6 -16.88 -52.73 -25.50
CA HIS A 6 -17.48 -52.02 -26.62
C HIS A 6 -18.63 -52.86 -27.16
N THR A 7 -19.86 -52.43 -26.86
CA THR A 7 -21.05 -52.83 -27.60
C THR A 7 -21.43 -51.65 -28.48
N GLU A 8 -21.61 -51.92 -29.77
CA GLU A 8 -22.02 -50.96 -30.79
C GLU A 8 -23.21 -50.13 -30.30
N THR A 9 -23.06 -48.82 -30.36
CA THR A 9 -24.12 -47.89 -30.00
C THR A 9 -25.04 -47.78 -31.21
N GLU A 10 -26.21 -48.42 -31.16
CA GLU A 10 -27.29 -48.12 -32.09
C GLU A 10 -27.67 -46.64 -31.97
N VAL A 11 -27.62 -45.93 -33.10
CA VAL A 11 -28.04 -44.53 -33.21
C VAL A 11 -29.56 -44.49 -33.10
N VAL A 12 -30.08 -44.36 -31.89
CA VAL A 12 -31.51 -44.13 -31.64
C VAL A 12 -31.73 -42.63 -31.42
N SER A 13 -31.78 -41.88 -32.53
CA SER A 13 -32.72 -40.79 -32.82
C SER A 13 -32.15 -39.89 -33.92
N ASP A 14 -32.91 -39.71 -35.00
CA ASP A 14 -32.66 -38.66 -35.98
C ASP A 14 -32.99 -37.29 -35.33
N HIS A 15 -31.97 -36.46 -35.06
CA HIS A 15 -32.17 -35.15 -34.44
C HIS A 15 -32.82 -34.18 -35.45
N ASN A 16 -34.15 -34.15 -35.45
CA ASN A 16 -34.97 -33.41 -36.42
C ASN A 16 -35.10 -31.90 -36.12
N HIS A 17 -34.02 -31.24 -35.69
CA HIS A 17 -34.01 -29.81 -35.32
C HIS A 17 -33.04 -29.03 -36.21
N LEU A 18 -33.44 -27.85 -36.69
CA LEU A 18 -32.54 -26.93 -37.39
C LEU A 18 -31.35 -26.57 -36.47
N SER A 19 -30.13 -26.51 -37.03
CA SER A 19 -28.93 -26.17 -36.27
C SER A 19 -29.07 -24.77 -35.66
N ASP A 20 -28.94 -24.66 -34.34
CA ASP A 20 -28.96 -23.39 -33.63
C ASP A 20 -27.63 -22.64 -33.80
N THR A 21 -27.41 -22.08 -34.98
CA THR A 21 -26.19 -21.33 -35.34
C THR A 21 -25.93 -20.18 -34.38
N VAL A 22 -26.99 -19.46 -33.98
CA VAL A 22 -26.91 -18.36 -33.01
C VAL A 22 -26.47 -18.90 -31.64
N GLY A 23 -27.01 -20.03 -31.20
CA GLY A 23 -26.59 -20.69 -29.95
C GLY A 23 -25.13 -21.13 -29.96
N CYS A 24 -24.66 -21.68 -31.08
CA CYS A 24 -23.25 -22.04 -31.27
C CYS A 24 -22.34 -20.80 -31.17
N GLU A 25 -22.71 -19.69 -31.80
CA GLU A 25 -21.94 -18.44 -31.76
C GLU A 25 -21.93 -17.80 -30.37
N VAL A 26 -23.05 -17.87 -29.63
CA VAL A 26 -23.12 -17.48 -28.22
C VAL A 26 -22.13 -18.28 -27.38
N GLU A 27 -22.09 -19.61 -27.52
CA GLU A 27 -21.17 -20.44 -26.74
C GLU A 27 -19.71 -20.23 -27.15
N TRP A 28 -19.43 -20.07 -28.45
CA TRP A 28 -18.10 -19.70 -28.93
C TRP A 28 -17.61 -18.40 -28.28
N THR A 29 -18.45 -17.37 -28.28
CA THR A 29 -18.16 -16.08 -27.64
C THR A 29 -17.88 -16.24 -26.16
N ARG A 30 -18.66 -17.06 -25.45
CA ARG A 30 -18.45 -17.34 -24.01
C ARG A 30 -17.11 -18.04 -23.75
N GLN A 31 -16.75 -19.01 -24.57
CA GLN A 31 -15.47 -19.71 -24.46
C GLN A 31 -14.29 -18.83 -24.87
N ALA A 32 -14.46 -17.94 -25.84
CA ALA A 32 -13.47 -16.92 -26.19
C ALA A 32 -13.24 -15.93 -25.03
N MET A 33 -14.30 -15.44 -24.37
CA MET A 33 -14.18 -14.61 -23.18
C MET A 33 -13.43 -15.32 -22.04
N LYS A 34 -13.75 -16.60 -21.78
CA LYS A 34 -13.05 -17.41 -20.76
C LYS A 34 -11.57 -17.61 -21.08
N ARG A 35 -11.22 -17.93 -22.33
CA ARG A 35 -9.83 -18.05 -22.79
C ARG A 35 -9.08 -16.73 -22.60
N LYS A 36 -9.66 -15.63 -23.07
CA LYS A 36 -9.06 -14.29 -22.88
C LYS A 36 -8.90 -13.94 -21.40
N ALA A 37 -9.82 -14.36 -20.55
CA ALA A 37 -9.73 -14.14 -19.10
C ALA A 37 -8.58 -14.89 -18.42
N THR A 38 -8.12 -16.03 -18.95
CA THR A 38 -6.97 -16.76 -18.39
C THR A 38 -5.64 -16.40 -19.04
N THR A 39 -5.65 -15.84 -20.25
CA THR A 39 -4.41 -15.48 -20.98
C THR A 39 -4.05 -14.00 -20.91
N THR A 40 -4.92 -13.14 -20.36
CA THR A 40 -4.69 -11.69 -20.29
C THR A 40 -5.06 -11.11 -18.92
N HIS A 41 -4.53 -9.92 -18.63
CA HIS A 41 -4.85 -9.13 -17.43
C HIS A 41 -6.03 -8.16 -17.62
N ASP A 42 -6.69 -8.17 -18.79
CA ASP A 42 -7.83 -7.29 -19.10
C ASP A 42 -8.93 -7.39 -18.05
N GLN A 43 -9.58 -6.28 -17.68
CA GLN A 43 -10.69 -6.32 -16.74
C GLN A 43 -11.89 -7.05 -17.39
N PRO A 44 -12.71 -7.81 -16.62
CA PRO A 44 -13.85 -8.51 -17.18
C PRO A 44 -14.82 -7.62 -17.95
N GLY A 45 -14.95 -6.34 -17.58
CA GLY A 45 -15.71 -5.36 -18.35
C GLY A 45 -15.13 -5.11 -19.75
N GLN A 46 -13.81 -4.99 -19.88
CA GLN A 46 -13.12 -4.85 -21.17
C GLN A 46 -13.30 -6.11 -22.01
N ILE A 47 -13.08 -7.30 -21.42
CA ILE A 47 -13.26 -8.58 -22.10
C ILE A 47 -14.68 -8.70 -22.68
N VAL A 48 -15.71 -8.39 -21.88
CA VAL A 48 -17.10 -8.42 -22.33
C VAL A 48 -17.34 -7.40 -23.44
N THR A 49 -16.85 -6.16 -23.30
CA THR A 49 -17.03 -5.10 -24.29
C THR A 49 -16.44 -5.50 -25.65
N PHE A 50 -15.20 -5.97 -25.66
CA PHE A 50 -14.53 -6.42 -26.89
C PHE A 50 -15.16 -7.69 -27.47
N ALA A 51 -15.69 -8.58 -26.63
CA ALA A 51 -16.31 -9.82 -27.11
C ALA A 51 -17.68 -9.59 -27.76
N VAL A 52 -18.39 -8.52 -27.40
CA VAL A 52 -19.69 -8.18 -28.02
C VAL A 52 -19.58 -7.22 -29.19
N GLU A 53 -18.40 -6.62 -29.38
CA GLU A 53 -18.09 -5.76 -30.51
C GLU A 53 -18.19 -6.56 -31.81
N GLY A 54 -18.97 -6.06 -32.78
CA GLY A 54 -19.15 -6.71 -34.08
C GLY A 54 -20.08 -7.94 -34.10
N LEU A 55 -20.63 -8.40 -32.97
CA LEU A 55 -21.62 -9.49 -32.97
C LEU A 55 -22.96 -9.06 -33.59
N GLN A 56 -23.66 -10.00 -34.21
CA GLN A 56 -25.03 -9.79 -34.69
C GLN A 56 -26.01 -9.59 -33.52
N ASP A 57 -27.07 -8.81 -33.73
CA ASP A 57 -28.03 -8.47 -32.67
C ASP A 57 -28.78 -9.71 -32.12
N ALA A 58 -29.02 -10.71 -32.96
CA ALA A 58 -29.60 -12.00 -32.54
C ALA A 58 -28.70 -12.75 -31.53
N VAL A 59 -27.38 -12.67 -31.69
CA VAL A 59 -26.39 -13.26 -30.77
C VAL A 59 -26.32 -12.45 -29.49
N LYS A 60 -26.26 -11.11 -29.60
CA LYS A 60 -26.26 -10.20 -28.44
C LYS A 60 -27.50 -10.39 -27.56
N ALA A 61 -28.67 -10.55 -28.17
CA ALA A 61 -29.93 -10.77 -27.47
C ALA A 61 -29.97 -12.07 -26.65
N ARG A 62 -29.20 -13.09 -27.06
CA ARG A 62 -29.11 -14.39 -26.39
C ARG A 62 -27.95 -14.54 -25.43
N LEU A 63 -26.99 -13.59 -25.44
CA LEU A 63 -25.92 -13.56 -24.46
C LEU A 63 -26.49 -13.24 -23.06
N PRO A 64 -25.88 -13.78 -21.99
CA PRO A 64 -26.19 -13.33 -20.64
C PRO A 64 -25.94 -11.83 -20.49
N LYS A 65 -26.66 -11.20 -19.55
CA LYS A 65 -26.44 -9.78 -19.22
C LYS A 65 -24.96 -9.51 -18.91
N PRO A 66 -24.40 -8.34 -19.27
CA PRO A 66 -23.00 -8.02 -19.09
C PRO A 66 -22.46 -8.32 -17.68
N ASP A 67 -23.21 -7.99 -16.63
CA ASP A 67 -22.77 -8.25 -15.24
C ASP A 67 -22.78 -9.75 -14.87
N THR A 68 -23.61 -10.56 -15.53
CA THR A 68 -23.53 -12.01 -15.42
C THR A 68 -22.28 -12.54 -16.10
N CYS A 69 -21.94 -12.06 -17.29
CA CYS A 69 -20.69 -12.40 -17.96
C CYS A 69 -19.47 -12.01 -17.10
N LYS A 70 -19.41 -10.76 -16.60
CA LYS A 70 -18.34 -10.31 -15.70
C LYS A 70 -18.20 -11.22 -14.48
N ARG A 71 -19.30 -11.57 -13.79
CA ARG A 71 -19.28 -12.49 -12.63
C ARG A 71 -18.76 -13.88 -13.00
N VAL A 72 -19.15 -14.42 -14.15
CA VAL A 72 -18.64 -15.70 -14.65
C VAL A 72 -17.14 -15.62 -14.88
N LEU A 73 -16.64 -14.56 -15.51
CA LEU A 73 -15.20 -14.36 -15.75
C LEU A 73 -14.42 -14.20 -14.44
N HIS A 74 -14.94 -13.46 -13.46
CA HIS A 74 -14.33 -13.38 -12.13
C HIS A 74 -14.22 -14.75 -11.46
N ARG A 75 -15.31 -15.53 -11.47
CA ARG A 75 -15.32 -16.90 -10.90
C ARG A 75 -14.39 -17.85 -11.66
N PHE A 76 -14.37 -17.75 -12.98
CA PHE A 76 -13.49 -18.56 -13.82
C PHE A 76 -12.02 -18.24 -13.56
N ARG A 77 -11.64 -16.97 -13.44
CA ARG A 77 -10.28 -16.60 -13.01
C ARG A 77 -9.94 -17.15 -11.63
N ALA A 78 -10.86 -17.00 -10.67
CA ALA A 78 -10.66 -17.48 -9.31
C ALA A 78 -10.48 -19.01 -9.23
N SER A 79 -11.16 -19.78 -10.08
CA SER A 79 -11.04 -21.24 -10.11
C SER A 79 -9.70 -21.74 -10.65
N HIS A 80 -8.91 -20.88 -11.31
CA HIS A 80 -7.56 -21.21 -11.79
C HIS A 80 -6.46 -20.75 -10.81
N ARG A 81 -6.82 -20.14 -9.68
CA ARG A 81 -5.89 -19.80 -8.62
C ARG A 81 -5.82 -20.92 -7.59
N PRO A 82 -4.67 -21.07 -6.90
CA PRO A 82 -4.64 -21.91 -5.71
C PRO A 82 -5.67 -21.40 -4.68
N LYS A 83 -6.07 -22.29 -3.76
CA LYS A 83 -6.94 -21.91 -2.66
C LYS A 83 -6.26 -20.81 -1.84
N ASP A 84 -7.04 -19.82 -1.41
CA ASP A 84 -6.50 -18.74 -0.57
C ASP A 84 -6.15 -19.33 0.81
N PRO A 85 -4.89 -19.19 1.27
CA PRO A 85 -4.47 -19.78 2.53
C PRO A 85 -5.23 -19.19 3.71
N GLN A 86 -5.60 -20.05 4.66
CA GLN A 86 -6.33 -19.62 5.85
C GLN A 86 -5.40 -19.12 6.96
N CYS A 87 -4.15 -19.57 6.95
CA CYS A 87 -3.06 -19.11 7.81
C CYS A 87 -1.73 -19.10 7.04
N LEU A 88 -0.71 -18.43 7.60
CA LEU A 88 0.60 -18.32 6.95
C LEU A 88 1.31 -19.66 6.75
N LYS A 89 1.03 -20.64 7.63
CA LYS A 89 1.59 -22.00 7.50
C LYS A 89 1.13 -22.74 6.23
N GLU A 90 0.01 -22.33 5.67
CA GLU A 90 -0.54 -22.88 4.42
C GLU A 90 -0.07 -22.12 3.18
N LEU A 91 0.62 -20.98 3.35
CA LEU A 91 1.08 -20.16 2.24
C LEU A 91 2.43 -20.67 1.73
N GLU A 92 2.36 -21.44 0.65
CA GLU A 92 3.52 -21.92 -0.10
C GLU A 92 3.41 -21.44 -1.54
N ILE A 93 4.33 -20.57 -1.97
CA ILE A 93 4.36 -20.05 -3.34
C ILE A 93 5.19 -21.01 -4.20
N THR A 94 4.50 -21.81 -5.01
CA THR A 94 5.13 -22.80 -5.90
C THR A 94 5.60 -22.20 -7.23
N SER A 95 6.35 -22.98 -8.03
CA SER A 95 7.04 -22.52 -9.25
C SER A 95 6.19 -21.71 -10.22
N ASP A 96 4.91 -22.07 -10.40
CA ASP A 96 4.01 -21.38 -11.34
C ASP A 96 3.67 -19.95 -10.90
N TRP A 97 3.84 -19.65 -9.61
CA TRP A 97 3.57 -18.35 -8.99
C TRP A 97 4.84 -17.66 -8.46
N ALA A 98 5.98 -18.38 -8.45
CA ALA A 98 7.26 -17.89 -7.96
C ALA A 98 8.06 -17.10 -9.02
N SER A 99 7.63 -17.06 -10.29
CA SER A 99 8.34 -16.32 -11.34
C SER A 99 8.50 -14.82 -11.06
N HIS A 100 7.56 -14.25 -10.31
CA HIS A 100 7.59 -12.84 -9.87
C HIS A 100 8.17 -12.66 -8.47
N LEU A 101 8.62 -13.74 -7.83
CA LEU A 101 9.11 -13.76 -6.45
C LEU A 101 10.63 -13.60 -6.44
N HIS A 102 11.11 -12.60 -5.71
CA HIS A 102 12.53 -12.45 -5.41
C HIS A 102 12.91 -13.12 -4.09
N TYR A 103 12.07 -12.95 -3.06
CA TYR A 103 12.35 -13.46 -1.72
C TYR A 103 11.07 -13.91 -1.01
N ASP A 104 11.15 -15.04 -0.31
CA ASP A 104 10.16 -15.53 0.63
C ASP A 104 10.88 -16.23 1.79
N ASN A 105 10.70 -15.75 3.03
CA ASN A 105 11.30 -16.40 4.21
C ASN A 105 10.49 -17.59 4.75
N GLY A 106 9.38 -17.91 4.11
CA GLY A 106 8.61 -19.12 4.32
C GLY A 106 7.69 -19.10 5.56
N PRO A 107 6.83 -20.13 5.65
CA PRO A 107 5.75 -20.23 6.65
C PRO A 107 6.21 -20.35 8.11
N GLU A 108 7.45 -20.77 8.33
CA GLU A 108 8.02 -21.01 9.67
C GLU A 108 8.73 -19.77 10.25
N ALA A 109 8.81 -18.67 9.48
CA ALA A 109 9.37 -17.42 9.98
C ALA A 109 8.48 -16.78 11.06
N ASP A 110 9.11 -16.16 12.07
CA ASP A 110 8.41 -15.40 13.11
C ASP A 110 7.55 -14.26 12.52
N VAL A 111 8.04 -13.68 11.42
CA VAL A 111 7.35 -12.69 10.60
C VAL A 111 7.54 -13.05 9.13
N HIS A 112 6.45 -13.28 8.41
CA HIS A 112 6.48 -13.59 6.98
C HIS A 112 6.72 -12.32 6.14
N ILE A 113 7.72 -12.37 5.26
CA ILE A 113 8.08 -11.32 4.29
C ILE A 113 8.18 -11.97 2.91
N ILE A 114 7.47 -11.39 1.95
CA ILE A 114 7.48 -11.82 0.55
C ILE A 114 7.84 -10.59 -0.28
N ILE A 115 8.90 -10.66 -1.08
CA ILE A 115 9.33 -9.60 -1.99
C ILE A 115 9.13 -10.06 -3.43
N CYS A 116 8.36 -9.30 -4.21
CA CYS A 116 8.10 -9.57 -5.61
C CYS A 116 8.78 -8.52 -6.47
N SER A 117 10.03 -8.73 -6.90
CA SER A 117 10.83 -7.71 -7.63
C SER A 117 11.97 -8.28 -8.47
N PRO A 118 11.76 -9.36 -9.25
CA PRO A 118 12.86 -10.18 -9.76
C PRO A 118 13.86 -9.40 -10.63
N ASN A 119 13.41 -8.39 -11.38
CA ASN A 119 14.27 -7.63 -12.31
C ASN A 119 14.54 -6.18 -11.87
N HIS A 120 14.00 -5.73 -10.73
CA HIS A 120 14.05 -4.32 -10.35
C HIS A 120 15.01 -4.03 -9.20
N LEU A 121 15.52 -5.04 -8.51
CA LEU A 121 16.48 -4.84 -7.43
C LEU A 121 17.86 -4.41 -7.93
N GLU A 122 18.29 -4.89 -9.09
CA GLU A 122 19.50 -4.38 -9.75
C GLU A 122 19.36 -2.89 -10.10
N VAL A 123 18.16 -2.47 -10.51
CA VAL A 123 17.86 -1.06 -10.77
C VAL A 123 17.87 -0.27 -9.46
N LEU A 124 17.26 -0.80 -8.39
CA LEU A 124 17.25 -0.20 -7.06
C LEU A 124 18.67 0.03 -6.52
N ALA A 125 19.59 -0.90 -6.75
CA ALA A 125 20.98 -0.79 -6.31
C ALA A 125 21.71 0.41 -6.96
N GLY A 126 21.26 0.87 -8.14
CA GLY A 126 21.76 2.08 -8.79
C GLY A 126 21.02 3.36 -8.39
N CYS A 127 20.01 3.28 -7.54
CA CYS A 127 19.19 4.42 -7.15
C CYS A 127 19.55 4.93 -5.75
N ALA A 128 19.44 6.25 -5.54
CA ALA A 128 19.84 6.92 -4.30
C ALA A 128 18.70 7.64 -3.58
N GLU A 129 17.51 7.78 -4.21
CA GLU A 129 16.41 8.63 -3.74
C GLU A 129 15.08 7.88 -3.65
N GLY A 130 14.80 7.24 -2.51
CA GLY A 130 13.62 6.40 -2.36
C GLY A 130 12.39 7.12 -1.84
N CYS A 131 11.21 6.78 -2.35
CA CYS A 131 9.95 6.93 -1.63
C CYS A 131 9.52 5.56 -1.10
N MET A 132 9.21 5.45 0.18
CA MET A 132 8.81 4.18 0.79
C MET A 132 7.46 4.33 1.49
N ASP A 133 6.47 3.56 1.06
CA ASP A 133 5.08 3.74 1.48
C ASP A 133 4.36 2.41 1.68
N GLY A 134 3.58 2.31 2.76
CA GLY A 134 2.74 1.16 3.06
C GLY A 134 1.32 1.37 2.54
N THR A 135 0.80 0.43 1.76
CA THR A 135 -0.59 0.43 1.30
C THR A 135 -1.38 -0.72 1.93
N PHE A 136 -2.50 -0.37 2.57
CA PHE A 136 -3.26 -1.29 3.43
C PHE A 136 -4.47 -1.91 2.71
N SER A 137 -5.15 -1.15 1.85
CA SER A 137 -6.40 -1.59 1.23
C SER A 137 -6.21 -2.81 0.32
N VAL A 138 -5.05 -2.93 -0.32
CA VAL A 138 -4.71 -4.05 -1.21
C VAL A 138 -3.88 -5.12 -0.51
N ALA A 139 -3.59 -4.98 0.79
CA ALA A 139 -2.88 -6.02 1.53
C ALA A 139 -3.76 -7.27 1.62
N PRO A 140 -3.24 -8.47 1.29
CA PRO A 140 -3.97 -9.70 1.51
C PRO A 140 -4.22 -9.92 3.00
N ARG A 141 -5.28 -10.65 3.35
CA ARG A 141 -5.75 -10.84 4.73
C ARG A 141 -4.67 -11.30 5.73
N LEU A 142 -3.68 -12.05 5.26
CA LEU A 142 -2.59 -12.57 6.10
C LEU A 142 -1.45 -11.56 6.34
N PHE A 143 -1.49 -10.41 5.66
CA PHE A 143 -0.48 -9.36 5.72
C PHE A 143 -1.11 -8.04 6.18
N THR A 144 -0.33 -7.22 6.89
CA THR A 144 -0.84 -5.92 7.35
C THR A 144 -0.75 -4.87 6.23
N GLN A 145 0.24 -4.99 5.34
CA GLN A 145 0.47 -4.03 4.27
C GLN A 145 1.17 -4.66 3.07
N LEU A 146 0.92 -4.08 1.89
CA LEU A 146 1.85 -4.11 0.77
C LEU A 146 2.72 -2.86 0.88
N TYR A 147 4.01 -3.06 1.15
CA TYR A 147 5.00 -2.01 1.24
C TYR A 147 5.68 -1.82 -0.12
N VAL A 148 5.79 -0.58 -0.57
CA VAL A 148 6.27 -0.27 -1.92
C VAL A 148 7.41 0.73 -1.84
N ILE A 149 8.52 0.42 -2.52
CA ILE A 149 9.64 1.34 -2.70
C ILE A 149 9.62 1.82 -4.13
N GLN A 150 9.63 3.13 -4.31
CA GLN A 150 9.64 3.78 -5.61
C GLN A 150 10.83 4.72 -5.71
N ASP A 151 11.46 4.79 -6.87
CA ASP A 151 12.58 5.68 -7.12
C ASP A 151 12.50 6.23 -8.57
N ARG A 152 13.34 7.22 -8.89
CA ARG A 152 13.45 7.84 -10.21
C ARG A 152 14.50 7.13 -11.05
N VAL A 153 14.06 6.55 -12.15
CA VAL A 153 14.93 6.02 -13.20
C VAL A 153 14.79 6.93 -14.42
N ASN A 154 15.88 7.58 -14.82
CA ASN A 154 15.90 8.52 -15.95
C ASN A 154 14.83 9.63 -15.85
N GLY A 155 14.61 10.17 -14.65
CA GLY A 155 13.64 11.22 -14.37
C GLY A 155 12.18 10.76 -14.24
N VAL A 156 11.90 9.47 -14.43
CA VAL A 156 10.57 8.88 -14.30
C VAL A 156 10.51 8.01 -13.04
N HIS A 157 9.45 8.16 -12.25
CA HIS A 157 9.27 7.36 -11.04
C HIS A 157 8.70 5.98 -11.36
N PHE A 158 9.33 4.95 -10.81
CA PHE A 158 8.89 3.57 -10.93
C PHE A 158 8.79 2.91 -9.55
N PRO A 159 7.77 2.06 -9.33
CA PRO A 159 7.80 1.11 -8.24
C PRO A 159 8.84 0.02 -8.53
N LEU A 160 9.86 -0.05 -7.69
CA LEU A 160 10.97 -0.99 -7.84
C LEU A 160 10.81 -2.20 -6.92
N VAL A 161 10.27 -1.98 -5.71
CA VAL A 161 10.05 -3.06 -4.74
C VAL A 161 8.60 -3.17 -4.32
N TYR A 162 8.11 -4.40 -4.28
CA TYR A 162 6.82 -4.76 -3.71
C TYR A 162 7.02 -5.81 -2.62
N ALA A 163 6.64 -5.49 -1.38
CA ALA A 163 6.83 -6.38 -0.25
C ALA A 163 5.54 -6.57 0.54
N LEU A 164 5.08 -7.82 0.66
CA LEU A 164 4.02 -8.15 1.61
C LEU A 164 4.64 -8.32 3.00
N LEU A 165 4.27 -7.43 3.92
CA LEU A 165 4.80 -7.43 5.29
C LEU A 165 3.72 -7.87 6.26
N GLN A 166 3.96 -8.99 6.97
CA GLN A 166 2.97 -9.54 7.89
C GLN A 166 2.63 -8.56 9.02
N ARG A 167 3.64 -7.81 9.51
CA ARG A 167 3.50 -6.90 10.65
C ARG A 167 4.18 -5.56 10.39
N LYS A 168 3.77 -4.54 11.16
CA LYS A 168 4.39 -3.20 11.18
C LYS A 168 5.26 -3.04 12.43
N THR A 169 6.27 -3.89 12.58
CA THR A 169 7.19 -3.86 13.73
C THR A 169 8.60 -3.48 13.29
N GLN A 170 9.41 -2.94 14.21
CA GLN A 170 10.82 -2.66 13.94
C GLN A 170 11.57 -3.92 13.48
N THR A 171 11.26 -5.09 14.05
CA THR A 171 11.86 -6.37 13.64
C THR A 171 11.54 -6.71 12.19
N THR A 172 10.28 -6.56 11.80
CA THR A 172 9.83 -6.80 10.41
C THR A 172 10.55 -5.86 9.43
N TYR A 173 10.56 -4.56 9.72
CA TYR A 173 11.26 -3.60 8.86
C TYR A 173 12.76 -3.86 8.82
N LYS A 174 13.37 -4.30 9.93
CA LYS A 174 14.81 -4.59 9.98
C LYS A 174 15.17 -5.77 9.08
N GLN A 175 14.40 -6.85 9.14
CA GLN A 175 14.58 -7.99 8.25
C GLN A 175 14.37 -7.57 6.78
N PHE A 176 13.29 -6.86 6.50
CA PHE A 176 12.98 -6.36 5.16
C PHE A 176 14.12 -5.51 4.57
N PHE A 177 14.58 -4.49 5.30
CA PHE A 177 15.64 -3.61 4.80
C PHE A 177 17.00 -4.30 4.71
N ARG A 178 17.31 -5.29 5.55
CA ARG A 178 18.54 -6.09 5.41
C ARG A 178 18.55 -6.92 4.13
N ILE A 179 17.41 -7.48 3.72
CA ILE A 179 17.29 -8.18 2.43
C ILE A 179 17.59 -7.23 1.26
N LEU A 180 17.13 -5.97 1.35
CA LEU A 180 17.39 -4.97 0.32
C LEU A 180 18.85 -4.50 0.30
N GLU A 181 19.46 -4.29 1.47
CA GLU A 181 20.90 -4.00 1.61
C GLU A 181 21.75 -5.10 0.98
N GLU A 182 21.43 -6.38 1.27
CA GLU A 182 22.09 -7.54 0.66
C GLU A 182 21.90 -7.61 -0.86
N SER A 183 20.81 -7.02 -1.37
CA SER A 183 20.53 -6.87 -2.80
C SER A 183 21.21 -5.64 -3.43
N GLY A 184 22.03 -4.90 -2.67
CA GLY A 184 22.79 -3.74 -3.16
C GLY A 184 22.10 -2.39 -2.99
N CYS A 185 20.94 -2.32 -2.32
CA CYS A 185 20.28 -1.04 -2.02
C CYS A 185 21.13 -0.20 -1.06
N ASP A 186 21.45 1.03 -1.44
CA ASP A 186 22.19 1.99 -0.61
C ASP A 186 21.63 3.42 -0.78
N PRO A 187 20.48 3.73 -0.16
CA PRO A 187 19.79 4.99 -0.39
C PRO A 187 20.49 6.15 0.32
N SER A 188 20.67 7.27 -0.38
CA SER A 188 21.20 8.51 0.21
C SER A 188 20.10 9.34 0.87
N SER A 189 18.91 9.39 0.25
CA SER A 189 17.75 10.10 0.76
C SER A 189 16.48 9.28 0.59
N VAL A 190 15.59 9.34 1.58
CA VAL A 190 14.31 8.64 1.55
C VAL A 190 13.18 9.49 2.11
N ILE A 191 12.06 9.49 1.41
CA ILE A 191 10.79 10.10 1.84
C ILE A 191 9.86 9.00 2.33
N ILE A 192 9.46 9.07 3.59
CA ILE A 192 8.60 8.07 4.24
C ILE A 192 7.34 8.69 4.87
N ASP A 193 6.37 7.84 5.24
CA ASP A 193 5.28 8.25 6.14
C ASP A 193 5.80 8.49 7.57
N PHE A 194 4.97 9.07 8.44
CA PHE A 194 5.23 9.35 9.87
C PHE A 194 5.28 8.07 10.72
N GLU A 195 6.13 7.12 10.32
CA GLU A 195 6.38 5.84 10.98
C GLU A 195 7.78 5.82 11.58
N ARG A 196 7.89 6.30 12.84
CA ARG A 196 9.14 6.28 13.60
C ARG A 196 9.88 4.93 13.61
N PRO A 197 9.21 3.76 13.66
CA PRO A 197 9.87 2.47 13.51
C PRO A 197 10.66 2.32 12.20
N VAL A 198 10.12 2.81 11.08
CA VAL A 198 10.76 2.75 9.76
C VAL A 198 12.01 3.62 9.75
N GLU A 199 11.89 4.86 10.23
CA GLU A 199 13.03 5.78 10.35
C GLU A 199 14.19 5.15 11.13
N ILE A 200 13.91 4.65 12.34
CA ILE A 200 14.93 4.07 13.22
C ILE A 200 15.65 2.93 12.50
N VAL A 201 14.90 2.07 11.83
CA VAL A 201 15.46 0.90 11.18
C VAL A 201 16.27 1.29 9.94
N LEU A 202 15.82 2.27 9.14
CA LEU A 202 16.59 2.76 7.98
C LEU A 202 18.00 3.18 8.40
N ARG A 203 18.12 3.95 9.49
CA ARG A 203 19.43 4.38 10.03
C ARG A 203 20.25 3.23 10.59
N VAL A 204 19.60 2.25 11.21
CA VAL A 204 20.26 1.04 11.73
C VAL A 204 20.76 0.12 10.62
N VAL A 205 20.11 0.11 9.46
CA VAL A 205 20.47 -0.75 8.32
C VAL A 205 21.46 -0.04 7.42
N PHE A 206 21.09 1.12 6.87
CA PHE A 206 21.84 1.83 5.84
C PHE A 206 22.80 2.91 6.39
N GLY A 207 22.72 3.22 7.69
CA GLY A 207 23.61 4.15 8.38
C GLY A 207 23.00 5.52 8.70
N GLU A 208 23.67 6.27 9.59
CA GLU A 208 23.19 7.57 10.09
C GLU A 208 23.25 8.69 9.04
N GLN A 209 24.04 8.51 7.98
CA GLN A 209 24.18 9.46 6.88
C GLN A 209 22.93 9.53 5.99
N VAL A 210 22.03 8.53 6.05
CA VAL A 210 20.80 8.54 5.26
C VAL A 210 19.91 9.71 5.67
N GLN A 211 19.56 10.54 4.70
CA GLN A 211 18.58 11.61 4.88
C GLN A 211 17.19 11.00 4.89
N VAL A 212 16.51 11.10 6.03
CA VAL A 212 15.15 10.57 6.20
C VAL A 212 14.21 11.75 6.38
N GLU A 213 13.33 11.94 5.41
CA GLU A 213 12.35 13.02 5.36
C GLU A 213 10.94 12.44 5.52
N PHE A 214 10.10 13.15 6.26
CA PHE A 214 8.70 12.82 6.41
C PHE A 214 7.87 13.56 5.37
N CYS A 215 7.05 12.79 4.64
CA CYS A 215 6.24 13.31 3.54
C CYS A 215 5.29 14.43 3.99
N PHE A 216 5.35 15.59 3.33
CA PHE A 216 4.48 16.73 3.62
C PHE A 216 2.99 16.41 3.53
N TYR A 217 2.58 15.58 2.57
CA TYR A 217 1.18 15.13 2.49
C TYR A 217 0.77 14.47 3.81
N HIS A 218 1.62 13.60 4.36
CA HIS A 218 1.29 12.85 5.56
C HIS A 218 1.29 13.74 6.81
N LEU A 219 2.08 14.81 6.83
CA LEU A 219 1.99 15.87 7.83
C LEU A 219 0.60 16.52 7.79
N SER A 220 0.18 17.05 6.64
CA SER A 220 -1.16 17.64 6.45
C SER A 220 -2.29 16.66 6.77
N GLN A 221 -2.11 15.40 6.37
CA GLN A 221 -3.08 14.35 6.65
C GLN A 221 -3.18 14.04 8.15
N SER A 222 -2.08 14.15 8.90
CA SER A 222 -2.08 13.97 10.36
C SER A 222 -2.88 15.10 11.05
N VAL A 223 -2.69 16.35 10.62
CA VAL A 223 -3.45 17.52 11.06
C VAL A 223 -4.94 17.34 10.76
N TRP A 224 -5.28 16.89 9.56
CA TRP A 224 -6.66 16.61 9.18
C TRP A 224 -7.30 15.49 10.01
N ARG A 225 -6.59 14.35 10.20
CA ARG A 225 -7.09 13.25 11.05
C ARG A 225 -7.32 13.71 12.49
N GLN A 226 -6.42 14.53 13.03
CA GLN A 226 -6.59 15.10 14.36
C GLN A 226 -7.78 16.06 14.42
N THR A 227 -7.97 16.90 13.41
CA THR A 227 -9.15 17.77 13.27
C THR A 227 -10.45 16.96 13.30
N GLN A 228 -10.49 15.82 12.60
CA GLN A 228 -11.63 14.90 12.62
C GLN A 228 -11.83 14.25 13.99
N TYR A 229 -10.75 13.78 14.62
CA TYR A 229 -10.77 13.15 15.94
C TYR A 229 -11.31 14.08 17.03
N LEU A 230 -10.96 15.36 16.96
CA LEU A 230 -11.44 16.40 17.88
C LEU A 230 -12.88 16.85 17.60
N GLY A 231 -13.56 16.28 16.58
CA GLY A 231 -14.92 16.69 16.21
C GLY A 231 -14.98 18.02 15.45
N LEU A 232 -13.85 18.55 14.98
CA LEU A 232 -13.73 19.87 14.35
C LEU A 232 -13.98 19.84 12.82
N LYS A 233 -14.38 18.70 12.27
CA LYS A 233 -14.62 18.52 10.83
C LYS A 233 -15.61 19.55 10.27
N ASN A 234 -16.77 19.71 10.90
CA ASN A 234 -17.78 20.66 10.45
C ASN A 234 -17.27 22.11 10.55
N LEU A 235 -16.50 22.43 11.58
CA LEU A 235 -15.90 23.75 11.73
C LEU A 235 -14.93 24.04 10.58
N HIS A 236 -14.07 23.09 10.22
CA HIS A 236 -13.20 23.20 9.05
C HIS A 236 -13.97 23.34 7.72
N GLU A 237 -15.08 22.63 7.56
CA GLU A 237 -15.90 22.69 6.34
C GLU A 237 -16.60 24.05 6.18
N PHE A 238 -17.12 24.64 7.26
CA PHE A 238 -18.00 25.82 7.18
C PHE A 238 -17.42 27.12 7.73
N ASN A 239 -16.25 27.11 8.38
CA ASN A 239 -15.59 28.32 8.88
C ASN A 239 -14.27 28.58 8.13
N ASN A 240 -14.22 29.70 7.41
CA ASN A 240 -13.05 30.09 6.61
C ASN A 240 -11.83 30.43 7.47
N GLU A 241 -12.01 31.03 8.64
CA GLU A 241 -10.94 31.39 9.58
C GLU A 241 -10.28 30.12 10.14
N PHE A 242 -11.09 29.15 10.57
CA PHE A 242 -10.56 27.87 11.05
C PHE A 242 -9.85 27.08 9.94
N ARG A 243 -10.40 27.09 8.72
CA ARG A 243 -9.75 26.45 7.57
C ARG A 243 -8.42 27.11 7.21
N LEU A 244 -8.37 28.44 7.25
CA LEU A 244 -7.14 29.20 7.06
C LEU A 244 -6.11 28.84 8.14
N PHE A 245 -6.53 28.78 9.41
CA PHE A 245 -5.66 28.36 10.52
C PHE A 245 -5.06 26.97 10.29
N CYS A 246 -5.85 25.97 9.88
CA CYS A 246 -5.32 24.64 9.54
C CYS A 246 -4.29 24.71 8.39
N GLY A 247 -4.54 25.55 7.38
CA GLY A 247 -3.58 25.79 6.31
C GLY A 247 -2.29 26.48 6.77
N GLN A 248 -2.38 27.43 7.71
CA GLN A 248 -1.21 28.07 8.31
C GLN A 248 -0.40 27.11 9.19
N LEU A 249 -1.08 26.18 9.89
CA LEU A 249 -0.43 25.13 10.65
C LEU A 249 0.39 24.20 9.75
N ASP A 250 -0.17 23.77 8.62
CA ASP A 250 0.56 23.02 7.59
C ASP A 250 1.71 23.88 7.00
N ALA A 251 1.49 25.19 6.83
CA ALA A 251 2.45 26.10 6.23
C ALA A 251 3.73 26.30 7.06
N LEU A 252 3.73 25.94 8.35
CA LEU A 252 4.93 25.93 9.18
C LEU A 252 6.05 25.09 8.58
N ALA A 253 5.72 24.06 7.81
CA ALA A 253 6.72 23.26 7.10
C ALA A 253 7.55 24.09 6.11
N PHE A 254 7.08 25.25 5.66
CA PHE A 254 7.78 26.06 4.66
C PHE A 254 8.57 27.24 5.24
N LEU A 255 8.45 27.49 6.55
CA LEU A 255 9.29 28.48 7.22
C LEU A 255 10.74 27.97 7.29
N PRO A 256 11.75 28.86 7.26
CA PRO A 256 13.09 28.50 7.70
C PRO A 256 13.02 27.78 9.06
N PRO A 257 13.78 26.69 9.28
CA PRO A 257 13.70 25.90 10.53
C PRO A 257 13.82 26.74 11.81
N GLU A 258 14.62 27.79 11.78
CA GLU A 258 14.82 28.77 12.85
C GLU A 258 13.55 29.57 13.18
N ASP A 259 12.71 29.85 12.19
CA ASP A 259 11.50 30.67 12.30
C ASP A 259 10.26 29.85 12.68
N VAL A 260 10.32 28.50 12.60
CA VAL A 260 9.19 27.62 12.88
C VAL A 260 8.61 27.84 14.29
N LYS A 261 9.48 28.05 15.29
CA LYS A 261 9.03 28.30 16.68
C LYS A 261 8.34 29.65 16.83
N GLU A 262 8.80 30.67 16.11
CA GLU A 262 8.14 31.98 16.07
C GLU A 262 6.79 31.88 15.36
N GLY A 263 6.72 31.15 14.23
CA GLY A 263 5.47 30.85 13.55
C GLY A 263 4.46 30.13 14.46
N MET A 264 4.90 29.16 15.26
CA MET A 264 4.06 28.51 16.27
C MET A 264 3.55 29.48 17.34
N ALA A 265 4.40 30.38 17.83
CA ALA A 265 3.99 31.39 18.81
C ALA A 265 2.95 32.36 18.21
N HIS A 266 3.13 32.75 16.94
CA HIS A 266 2.17 33.56 16.21
C HIS A 266 0.81 32.85 16.08
N LEU A 267 0.80 31.58 15.69
CA LEU A 267 -0.43 30.78 15.62
C LEU A 267 -1.10 30.65 16.98
N HIS A 268 -0.35 30.46 18.06
CA HIS A 268 -0.91 30.42 19.40
C HIS A 268 -1.60 31.73 19.81
N SER A 269 -1.14 32.88 19.31
CA SER A 269 -1.73 34.20 19.61
C SER A 269 -2.95 34.55 18.74
N THR A 270 -3.08 33.90 17.58
CA THR A 270 -4.09 34.24 16.56
C THR A 270 -5.12 33.14 16.32
N MET A 271 -4.94 31.95 16.90
CA MET A 271 -5.82 30.81 16.66
C MET A 271 -7.27 31.06 17.12
N PRO A 272 -8.27 30.51 16.41
CA PRO A 272 -9.61 30.35 16.95
C PRO A 272 -9.58 29.54 18.25
N LYS A 273 -10.45 29.88 19.21
CA LYS A 273 -10.47 29.24 20.54
C LYS A 273 -10.63 27.72 20.45
N GLU A 274 -11.42 27.26 19.49
CA GLU A 274 -11.71 25.85 19.21
C GLU A 274 -10.49 25.07 18.70
N ALA A 275 -9.48 25.77 18.17
CA ALA A 275 -8.28 25.16 17.59
C ALA A 275 -7.20 24.82 18.62
N ALA A 276 -7.33 25.27 19.87
CA ALA A 276 -6.32 25.04 20.91
C ALA A 276 -5.90 23.56 21.07
N PRO A 277 -6.81 22.57 21.10
CA PRO A 277 -6.40 21.16 21.21
C PRO A 277 -5.67 20.63 19.97
N LEU A 278 -5.94 21.21 18.79
CA LEU A 278 -5.25 20.85 17.55
C LEU A 278 -3.83 21.41 17.53
N LEU A 279 -3.65 22.66 17.96
CA LEU A 279 -2.34 23.29 18.07
C LEU A 279 -1.48 22.59 19.14
N GLU A 280 -2.06 22.25 20.29
CA GLU A 280 -1.38 21.49 21.35
C GLU A 280 -0.92 20.11 20.87
N TYR A 281 -1.77 19.41 20.11
CA TYR A 281 -1.37 18.15 19.47
C TYR A 281 -0.15 18.34 18.56
N PHE A 282 -0.17 19.36 17.70
CA PHE A 282 0.91 19.61 16.76
C PHE A 282 2.21 20.01 17.47
N ASP A 283 2.14 20.93 18.43
CA ASP A 283 3.28 21.38 19.23
C ASP A 283 3.94 20.20 19.96
N SER A 284 3.13 19.43 20.68
CA SER A 284 3.59 18.33 21.50
C SER A 284 4.17 17.17 20.67
N THR A 285 3.76 17.01 19.42
CA THR A 285 4.21 15.94 18.52
C THR A 285 5.46 16.32 17.73
N ASN A 286 5.54 17.59 17.28
CA ASN A 286 6.48 18.02 16.25
C ASN A 286 7.49 19.10 16.69
N ILE A 287 7.20 19.85 17.76
CA ILE A 287 7.95 21.07 18.11
C ILE A 287 8.59 20.95 19.49
N SER A 288 7.76 20.85 20.53
CA SER A 288 8.19 20.98 21.92
C SER A 288 8.75 19.67 22.48
N SER A 289 9.85 19.79 23.24
CA SER A 289 10.34 18.69 24.06
C SER A 289 9.35 18.40 25.19
N GLN A 290 8.99 17.15 25.41
CA GLN A 290 8.07 16.79 26.49
C GLN A 290 8.81 16.19 27.69
N LEU A 291 8.38 16.57 28.90
CA LEU A 291 8.74 15.88 30.14
C LEU A 291 8.00 14.55 30.20
N ARG A 292 8.74 13.44 30.12
CA ARG A 292 8.16 12.09 30.21
C ARG A 292 8.74 11.31 31.37
N HIS A 293 7.91 10.45 31.93
CA HIS A 293 8.30 9.55 33.01
C HIS A 293 9.29 8.50 32.48
N HIS A 294 10.53 8.58 32.94
CA HIS A 294 11.58 7.63 32.61
C HIS A 294 11.50 6.43 33.57
N ARG A 295 10.95 5.31 33.09
CA ARG A 295 10.88 4.08 33.87
C ARG A 295 12.26 3.41 33.87
N LEU A 296 13.05 3.68 34.90
CA LEU A 296 14.24 2.87 35.17
C LEU A 296 13.81 1.45 35.55
N VAL A 297 14.34 0.44 34.85
CA VAL A 297 14.21 -0.95 35.25
C VAL A 297 15.16 -1.17 36.42
N THR A 298 14.70 -0.92 37.64
CA THR A 298 15.46 -1.22 38.85
C THR A 298 14.98 -2.54 39.43
N SER A 299 15.91 -3.47 39.70
CA SER A 299 15.71 -4.72 40.43
C SER A 299 15.51 -4.52 41.94
N ARG A 300 14.75 -3.50 42.34
CA ARG A 300 14.47 -3.21 43.76
C ARG A 300 13.19 -3.92 44.23
N PRO A 301 13.15 -4.40 45.50
CA PRO A 301 11.98 -5.06 46.06
C PRO A 301 10.72 -4.18 46.01
N ALA A 302 9.55 -4.80 45.90
CA ALA A 302 8.26 -4.10 45.69
C ALA A 302 7.83 -3.15 46.83
N SER A 303 8.55 -3.13 47.96
CA SER A 303 8.22 -2.33 49.15
C SER A 303 8.80 -0.92 49.16
N CYS A 304 9.63 -0.52 48.19
CA CYS A 304 10.22 0.82 48.14
C CYS A 304 9.45 1.75 47.17
N ILE A 305 9.22 3.00 47.59
CA ILE A 305 8.70 4.08 46.74
C ILE A 305 9.67 4.24 45.55
N LYS A 306 9.16 4.05 44.33
CA LYS A 306 9.96 4.20 43.11
C LYS A 306 10.17 5.69 42.84
N PRO A 307 11.41 6.21 42.83
CA PRO A 307 11.66 7.59 42.45
C PRO A 307 11.14 7.87 41.03
N VAL A 308 10.31 8.90 40.93
CA VAL A 308 9.79 9.45 39.67
C VAL A 308 10.93 10.20 38.99
N HIS A 309 11.47 9.62 37.92
CA HIS A 309 12.48 10.26 37.10
C HIS A 309 11.78 10.89 35.90
N LEU A 310 11.81 12.21 35.80
CA LEU A 310 11.33 12.94 34.62
C LEU A 310 12.51 13.27 33.72
N ARG A 311 12.35 13.07 32.41
CA ARG A 311 13.35 13.46 31.41
C ARG A 311 12.68 14.22 30.28
N HIS A 312 13.33 15.29 29.82
CA HIS A 312 12.99 15.93 28.55
C HIS A 312 13.29 14.95 27.41
N THR A 313 12.23 14.58 26.70
CA THR A 313 12.30 13.79 25.47
C THR A 313 12.09 14.71 24.29
N PRO A 314 12.90 14.57 23.21
CA PRO A 314 12.69 15.36 22.00
C PRO A 314 11.31 15.05 21.39
N PRO A 315 10.78 15.94 20.55
CA PRO A 315 9.52 15.70 19.84
C PRO A 315 9.56 14.38 19.09
N MET A 316 8.39 13.81 18.81
CA MET A 316 8.30 12.53 18.12
C MET A 316 8.91 12.63 16.72
N PHE A 317 8.64 13.76 16.06
CA PHE A 317 9.11 14.09 14.73
C PHE A 317 9.76 15.49 14.75
N PRO A 318 11.09 15.57 14.83
CA PRO A 318 11.83 16.85 14.83
C PRO A 318 11.59 17.69 13.58
N ILE A 319 11.68 19.02 13.72
CA ILE A 319 11.46 20.02 12.67
C ILE A 319 12.26 19.68 11.41
N GLU A 320 13.52 19.31 11.58
CA GLU A 320 14.47 19.06 10.50
C GLU A 320 14.03 17.94 9.54
N LYS A 321 13.12 17.06 9.97
CA LYS A 321 12.69 15.90 9.18
C LYS A 321 11.40 16.14 8.41
N TRP A 322 10.55 17.07 8.84
CA TRP A 322 9.28 17.38 8.16
C TRP A 322 9.27 18.78 7.54
N ASN A 323 10.30 19.59 7.79
CA ASN A 323 10.46 20.89 7.16
C ASN A 323 10.76 20.74 5.67
N MET A 324 10.09 21.56 4.88
CA MET A 324 10.08 21.57 3.42
C MET A 324 10.74 22.82 2.85
N HIS A 325 11.33 23.71 3.66
CA HIS A 325 11.88 24.98 3.21
C HIS A 325 12.98 24.77 2.17
N GLN A 326 14.04 24.05 2.55
CA GLN A 326 15.17 23.80 1.65
C GLN A 326 14.79 22.94 0.44
N ILE A 327 13.96 21.91 0.66
CA ILE A 327 13.41 21.05 -0.40
C ILE A 327 12.65 21.89 -1.44
N THR A 328 11.86 22.86 -0.98
CA THR A 328 11.12 23.78 -1.86
C THR A 328 12.04 24.68 -2.66
N LEU A 329 13.05 25.28 -2.02
CA LEU A 329 14.04 26.13 -2.69
C LEU A 329 14.85 25.36 -3.73
N ASN A 330 15.16 24.10 -3.45
CA ASN A 330 15.91 23.21 -4.35
C ASN A 330 15.04 22.54 -5.43
N ASN A 331 13.73 22.83 -5.46
CA ASN A 331 12.77 22.19 -6.36
C ASN A 331 12.77 20.64 -6.27
N GLN A 332 12.99 20.12 -5.06
CA GLN A 332 12.99 18.69 -4.77
C GLN A 332 11.57 18.18 -4.47
N PRO A 333 11.29 16.87 -4.62
CA PRO A 333 10.00 16.30 -4.29
C PRO A 333 9.66 16.44 -2.80
N ARG A 334 8.55 17.13 -2.48
CA ARG A 334 8.08 17.35 -1.10
C ARG A 334 7.10 16.29 -0.60
N THR A 335 6.53 15.54 -1.53
CA THR A 335 5.42 14.63 -1.29
C THR A 335 5.68 13.34 -2.01
N ASN A 336 5.21 12.24 -1.43
CA ASN A 336 5.06 10.98 -2.12
C ASN A 336 3.80 10.94 -3.01
N ASN A 337 3.36 12.07 -3.60
CA ASN A 337 2.15 12.15 -4.42
C ASN A 337 2.17 11.14 -5.58
N ILE A 338 3.35 10.86 -6.11
CA ILE A 338 3.52 9.83 -7.15
C ILE A 338 3.27 8.44 -6.58
N CYS A 339 3.80 8.15 -5.38
CA CYS A 339 3.53 6.91 -4.66
C CYS A 339 2.03 6.76 -4.35
N LYS A 340 1.34 7.85 -3.99
CA LYS A 340 -0.13 7.85 -3.79
C LYS A 340 -0.91 7.64 -5.07
N ALA A 341 -0.53 8.33 -6.15
CA ALA A 341 -1.16 8.16 -7.45
C ALA A 341 -0.99 6.72 -7.95
N TRP A 342 0.18 6.14 -7.72
CA TRP A 342 0.45 4.73 -7.98
C TRP A 342 -0.43 3.83 -7.10
N ASN A 343 -0.46 4.01 -5.76
CA ASN A 343 -1.30 3.22 -4.85
C ASN A 343 -2.77 3.22 -5.29
N ASN A 344 -3.29 4.37 -5.70
CA ASN A 344 -4.67 4.50 -6.18
C ASN A 344 -4.89 3.73 -7.50
N ARG A 345 -3.98 3.89 -8.48
CA ARG A 345 -4.03 3.13 -9.74
C ARG A 345 -3.91 1.63 -9.50
N PHE A 346 -3.02 1.21 -8.61
CA PHE A 346 -2.82 -0.18 -8.24
C PHE A 346 -4.06 -0.76 -7.56
N PHE A 347 -4.70 -0.01 -6.66
CA PHE A 347 -6.00 -0.40 -6.09
C PHE A 347 -7.05 -0.65 -7.16
N HIS A 348 -7.14 0.21 -8.18
CA HIS A 348 -8.07 0.00 -9.30
C HIS A 348 -7.71 -1.21 -10.18
N LEU A 349 -6.42 -1.51 -10.35
CA LEU A 349 -5.95 -2.71 -11.05
C LEU A 349 -6.34 -4.00 -10.28
N VAL A 350 -6.15 -3.99 -8.97
CA VAL A 350 -6.56 -5.08 -8.07
C VAL A 350 -8.09 -5.24 -8.08
N GLY A 351 -8.81 -4.12 -7.99
CA GLY A 351 -10.25 -4.00 -8.17
C GLY A 351 -11.09 -4.16 -6.90
N HIS A 352 -10.50 -4.49 -5.76
CA HIS A 352 -11.18 -4.58 -4.47
C HIS A 352 -10.21 -4.55 -3.29
N SER A 353 -10.74 -4.28 -2.10
CA SER A 353 -9.98 -4.35 -0.84
C SER A 353 -9.74 -5.80 -0.40
N ASN A 354 -8.66 -6.02 0.35
CA ASN A 354 -8.26 -7.31 0.93
C ASN A 354 -8.27 -8.48 -0.09
N PRO A 355 -7.53 -8.38 -1.19
CA PRO A 355 -7.40 -9.44 -2.18
C PRO A 355 -6.76 -10.71 -1.63
N THR A 356 -6.90 -11.81 -2.37
CA THR A 356 -6.12 -13.03 -2.09
C THR A 356 -4.64 -12.78 -2.39
N VAL A 357 -3.73 -13.52 -1.74
CA VAL A 357 -2.29 -13.42 -2.02
C VAL A 357 -2.00 -13.64 -3.50
N TRP A 358 -2.67 -14.65 -4.09
CA TRP A 358 -2.57 -14.97 -5.51
C TRP A 358 -3.01 -13.84 -6.44
N LYS A 359 -4.05 -13.08 -6.06
CA LYS A 359 -4.51 -11.93 -6.86
C LYS A 359 -3.48 -10.80 -6.81
N ILE A 360 -2.83 -10.58 -5.68
CA ILE A 360 -1.75 -9.59 -5.58
C ILE A 360 -0.55 -10.00 -6.40
N ILE A 361 -0.02 -11.22 -6.21
CA ILE A 361 1.13 -11.70 -6.98
C ILE A 361 0.89 -11.60 -8.49
N GLN A 362 -0.34 -11.85 -8.96
CA GLN A 362 -0.69 -11.70 -10.38
C GLN A 362 -0.69 -10.24 -10.86
N CYS A 363 -0.91 -9.25 -9.99
CA CYS A 363 -0.94 -7.84 -10.35
C CYS A 363 0.43 -7.14 -10.24
N LEU A 364 1.37 -7.77 -9.54
CA LEU A 364 2.76 -7.33 -9.39
C LEU A 364 3.60 -7.81 -10.58
#